data_AF-A0A1G8U8C4-F1
#
_entry.id   AF-A0A1G8U8C4-F1
#
_cell.length_a   1.000
_cell.length_b   1.000
_cell.length_c   1.000
_cell.angle_alpha   90.00
_cell.angle_beta   90.00
_cell.angle_gamma   90.00
#
_symmetry.space_group_name_H-M   'P 1'
#
loop_
_entity.id
_entity.type
_entity.pdbx_description
1 polymer ?
#
loop_
_entity_poly.entity_id
_entity_poly.type
_entity_poly.pdbx_seq_one_letter_code
_entity_poly.pdbx_strand_id
1 'polypeptide(L)'
;MAAESKRPSKVRLLLGGVGVALILYGAIRILANAKVTNPIGLTKWLIGAAVIHDGIFVPLVSLVGYGLSRGVRPRARRFIQFALIVGGSLALIAWPEIYREGTQAAPKAWLQQDYTANLYILLGIVLSVTLLGYLLTVIRDARADRRRQTKERSPATKTSST
;
A
#
# COMPACT_ATOMS: atom_id res chain seq x y z
N MET A 1 25.35 5.43 -32.20
CA MET A 1 24.58 4.69 -31.18
C MET A 1 23.17 5.26 -31.17
N ALA A 2 22.29 4.75 -32.05
CA ALA A 2 20.94 5.28 -32.23
C ALA A 2 20.04 4.74 -31.12
N ALA A 3 19.37 5.63 -30.39
CA ALA A 3 18.41 5.26 -29.35
C ALA A 3 17.18 4.62 -29.99
N GLU A 4 16.96 3.34 -29.73
CA GLU A 4 15.76 2.63 -30.15
C GLU A 4 14.53 3.21 -29.43
N SER A 5 13.72 3.99 -30.15
CA SER A 5 12.47 4.52 -29.61
C SER A 5 11.45 3.38 -29.50
N LYS A 6 11.34 2.75 -28.32
CA LYS A 6 10.24 1.82 -28.04
C LYS A 6 8.92 2.59 -28.16
N ARG A 7 8.18 2.37 -29.26
CA ARG A 7 6.83 2.91 -29.40
C ARG A 7 5.98 2.41 -28.23
N PRO A 8 5.23 3.28 -27.53
CA PRO A 8 4.30 2.85 -26.50
C PRO A 8 3.37 1.77 -27.06
N SER A 9 3.15 0.68 -26.32
CA SER A 9 2.16 -0.30 -26.71
C SER A 9 0.80 0.38 -26.85
N LYS A 10 -0.01 -0.06 -27.83
CA LYS A 10 -1.36 0.50 -28.04
C LYS A 10 -2.18 0.47 -26.75
N VAL A 11 -2.02 -0.57 -25.93
CA VAL A 11 -2.63 -0.69 -24.60
C VAL A 11 -2.21 0.43 -23.67
N ARG A 12 -0.92 0.81 -23.61
CA ARG A 12 -0.44 1.89 -22.75
C ARG A 12 -1.00 3.25 -23.18
N LEU A 13 -1.08 3.49 -24.49
CA LEU A 13 -1.69 4.68 -25.06
C LEU A 13 -3.19 4.75 -24.75
N LEU A 14 -3.91 3.65 -24.94
CA LEU A 14 -5.34 3.57 -24.62
C LEU A 14 -5.59 3.79 -23.14
N LEU A 15 -4.85 3.11 -22.25
CA LEU A 15 -5.02 3.26 -20.81
C LEU A 15 -4.68 4.68 -20.35
N GLY A 16 -3.63 5.28 -20.91
CA GLY A 16 -3.29 6.68 -20.68
C GLY A 16 -4.39 7.63 -21.15
N GLY A 17 -4.93 7.41 -22.35
CA GLY A 17 -6.02 8.20 -22.91
C GLY A 17 -7.31 8.11 -22.08
N VAL A 18 -7.69 6.91 -21.65
CA VAL A 18 -8.82 6.67 -20.73
C VAL A 18 -8.60 7.41 -19.42
N GLY A 19 -7.40 7.31 -18.84
CA GLY A 19 -7.07 8.03 -17.60
C GLY A 19 -7.21 9.55 -17.74
N VAL A 20 -6.68 10.13 -18.81
CA VAL A 20 -6.82 11.56 -19.10
C VAL A 20 -8.29 11.94 -19.29
N ALA A 21 -9.06 11.14 -20.03
CA ALA A 21 -10.49 11.37 -20.22
C ALA A 21 -11.28 11.38 -18.90
N LEU A 22 -10.97 10.45 -17.99
CA LEU A 22 -11.58 10.39 -16.67
C LEU A 22 -11.22 11.60 -15.80
N ILE A 23 -9.96 12.04 -15.82
CA ILE A 23 -9.51 13.24 -15.09
C ILE A 23 -10.23 14.49 -15.61
N LEU A 24 -10.29 14.66 -16.93
CA LEU A 24 -10.99 15.78 -17.55
C LEU A 24 -12.48 15.77 -17.22
N TYR A 25 -13.12 14.61 -17.32
CA TYR A 25 -14.52 14.45 -16.95
C TYR A 25 -14.78 14.85 -15.49
N GLY A 26 -13.95 14.38 -14.56
CA GLY A 26 -14.01 14.76 -13.15
C GLY A 26 -13.84 16.27 -12.94
N ALA A 27 -12.82 16.87 -13.58
CA ALA A 27 -12.56 18.31 -13.50
C ALA A 27 -13.75 19.13 -14.03
N ILE A 28 -14.30 18.77 -15.19
CA ILE A 28 -15.49 19.41 -15.76
C ILE A 28 -16.65 19.34 -14.78
N ARG A 29 -16.90 18.17 -14.17
CA ARG A 29 -18.00 17.99 -13.20
C ARG A 29 -17.81 18.84 -11.94
N ILE A 30 -16.59 18.97 -11.44
CA ILE A 30 -16.27 19.83 -10.29
C ILE A 30 -16.53 21.30 -10.66
N LEU A 31 -16.01 21.77 -11.79
CA LEU A 31 -16.19 23.16 -12.22
C LEU A 31 -17.67 23.48 -12.53
N ALA A 32 -18.38 22.58 -13.20
CA ALA A 32 -19.80 22.74 -13.51
C ALA A 32 -20.67 22.80 -12.24
N ASN A 33 -20.23 22.18 -11.14
CA ASN A 33 -20.94 22.17 -9.86
C ASN A 33 -20.17 22.93 -8.76
N ALA A 34 -19.46 24.01 -9.12
CA ALA A 34 -18.54 24.71 -8.23
C ALA A 34 -19.19 25.20 -6.92
N LYS A 35 -20.47 25.60 -6.97
CA LYS A 35 -21.23 26.04 -5.79
C LYS A 35 -21.38 24.95 -4.72
N VAL A 36 -21.40 23.68 -5.13
CA VAL A 36 -21.57 22.53 -4.24
C VAL A 36 -20.23 21.88 -3.88
N THR A 37 -19.29 21.83 -4.83
CA THR A 37 -18.02 21.11 -4.68
C THR A 37 -16.89 21.92 -4.07
N ASN A 38 -16.97 23.26 -4.05
CA ASN A 38 -15.91 24.14 -3.55
C ASN A 38 -14.52 23.79 -4.15
N PRO A 39 -14.29 24.10 -5.44
CA PRO A 39 -13.07 23.70 -6.15
C PRO A 39 -11.80 24.21 -5.49
N ILE A 40 -11.80 25.43 -4.95
CA ILE A 40 -10.63 26.01 -4.26
C ILE A 40 -10.30 25.22 -2.99
N GLY A 41 -11.32 24.88 -2.20
CA GLY A 41 -11.14 24.03 -1.01
C GLY A 41 -10.59 22.66 -1.37
N LEU A 42 -11.13 22.04 -2.42
CA LEU A 42 -10.64 20.77 -2.93
C LEU A 42 -9.18 20.85 -3.40
N THR A 43 -8.81 21.88 -4.17
CA THR A 43 -7.43 22.07 -4.64
C THR A 43 -6.47 22.24 -3.45
N LYS A 44 -6.82 23.05 -2.46
CA LYS A 44 -6.03 23.20 -1.22
C LYS A 44 -5.85 21.87 -0.51
N TRP A 45 -6.92 21.08 -0.41
CA TRP A 45 -6.87 19.75 0.20
C TRP A 45 -5.98 18.78 -0.58
N LEU A 46 -6.09 18.73 -1.92
CA LEU A 46 -5.25 17.88 -2.77
C LEU A 46 -3.76 18.22 -2.63
N ILE A 47 -3.42 19.51 -2.64
CA ILE A 47 -2.05 19.98 -2.44
C ILE A 47 -1.57 19.59 -1.04
N GLY A 48 -2.37 19.87 -0.01
CA GLY A 48 -2.02 19.52 1.37
C GLY A 48 -1.80 18.02 1.56
N ALA A 49 -2.69 17.19 1.00
CA ALA A 49 -2.57 15.74 1.05
C ALA A 49 -1.30 15.25 0.34
N ALA A 50 -0.99 15.77 -0.86
CA ALA A 50 0.23 15.41 -1.59
C ALA A 50 1.50 15.81 -0.82
N VAL A 51 1.53 17.03 -0.27
CA VAL A 51 2.67 17.51 0.54
C VAL A 51 2.88 16.67 1.79
N ILE A 52 1.80 16.34 2.51
CA ILE A 52 1.90 15.49 3.71
C ILE A 52 2.37 14.08 3.31
N HIS A 53 1.81 13.51 2.24
CA HIS A 53 2.18 12.18 1.78
C HIS A 53 3.65 12.11 1.32
N ASP A 54 4.07 12.98 0.42
CA ASP A 54 5.39 12.91 -0.19
C ASP A 54 6.48 13.53 0.70
N GLY A 55 6.12 14.55 1.49
CA GLY A 55 7.04 15.29 2.34
C GLY A 55 7.21 14.70 3.74
N ILE A 56 6.22 14.00 4.27
CA ILE A 56 6.28 13.43 5.64
C ILE A 56 6.18 11.91 5.58
N PHE A 57 5.13 11.39 4.95
CA PHE A 57 4.83 9.96 5.01
C PHE A 57 5.91 9.10 4.34
N VAL A 58 6.28 9.42 3.10
CA VAL A 58 7.31 8.68 2.35
C VAL A 58 8.69 8.72 3.04
N PRO A 59 9.20 9.89 3.50
CA PRO A 59 10.45 9.94 4.26
C PRO A 59 10.41 9.15 5.56
N LEU A 60 9.31 9.21 6.31
CA LEU A 60 9.17 8.53 7.60
C LEU A 60 9.15 7.00 7.40
N VAL A 61 8.38 6.50 6.43
CA VAL A 61 8.38 5.08 6.04
C VAL A 61 9.77 4.64 5.57
N SER A 62 10.46 5.49 4.81
CA SER A 62 11.82 5.22 4.32
C SER A 62 12.84 5.18 5.46
N LEU A 63 12.75 6.09 6.43
CA LEU A 63 13.60 6.15 7.62
C LEU A 63 13.41 4.90 8.49
N VAL A 64 12.16 4.51 8.75
CA VAL A 64 11.84 3.28 9.49
C VAL A 64 12.36 2.06 8.71
N GLY A 65 12.15 2.02 7.39
CA GLY A 65 12.67 0.97 6.52
C GLY A 65 14.21 0.91 6.48
N TYR A 66 14.90 2.04 6.64
CA TYR A 66 16.35 2.13 6.77
C TYR A 66 16.82 1.68 8.15
N GLY A 67 16.19 2.13 9.23
CA GLY A 67 16.49 1.68 10.59
C GLY A 67 16.34 0.17 10.73
N LEU A 68 15.26 -0.40 10.19
CA LEU A 68 15.06 -1.85 10.17
C LEU A 68 16.11 -2.61 9.36
N SER A 69 16.69 -1.99 8.32
CA SER A 69 17.72 -2.65 7.50
C SER A 69 18.99 -2.97 8.30
N ARG A 70 19.21 -2.31 9.45
CA ARG A 70 20.37 -2.51 10.32
C ARG A 70 20.25 -3.73 11.24
N GLY A 71 19.03 -4.19 11.55
CA GLY A 71 18.82 -5.23 12.58
C GLY A 71 17.81 -6.33 12.23
N VAL A 72 17.02 -6.15 11.15
CA VAL A 72 15.96 -7.09 10.78
C VAL A 72 16.36 -7.87 9.52
N ARG A 73 16.15 -9.18 9.54
CA ARG A 73 16.43 -10.05 8.37
C ARG A 73 15.70 -9.51 7.13
N PRO A 74 16.31 -9.51 5.94
CA PRO A 74 15.71 -8.95 4.71
C PRO A 74 14.29 -9.44 4.40
N ARG A 75 13.94 -10.64 4.87
CA ARG A 75 12.62 -11.27 4.72
C ARG A 75 11.53 -10.57 5.53
N ALA A 76 11.77 -10.29 6.80
CA ALA A 76 10.81 -9.60 7.68
C ALA A 76 10.62 -8.13 7.26
N ARG A 77 11.64 -7.52 6.67
CA ARG A 77 11.60 -6.13 6.19
C ARG A 77 10.49 -5.86 5.18
N ARG A 78 10.22 -6.78 4.24
CA ARG A 78 9.17 -6.61 3.23
C ARG A 78 7.77 -6.55 3.85
N PHE A 79 7.51 -7.43 4.81
CA PHE A 79 6.22 -7.49 5.51
C PHE A 79 6.02 -6.23 6.36
N ILE A 80 7.06 -5.79 7.06
CA ILE A 80 6.96 -4.57 7.87
C ILE A 80 6.77 -3.33 6.99
N GLN A 81 7.47 -3.24 5.85
CA GLN A 81 7.22 -2.17 4.87
C GLN A 81 5.78 -2.19 4.36
N PHE A 82 5.22 -3.36 4.05
CA PHE A 82 3.82 -3.49 3.65
C PHE A 82 2.87 -2.95 4.73
N ALA A 83 3.04 -3.38 6.00
CA ALA A 83 2.21 -2.90 7.10
C ALA A 83 2.30 -1.38 7.30
N LEU A 84 3.51 -0.82 7.22
CA LEU A 84 3.73 0.62 7.38
C LEU A 84 3.10 1.43 6.25
N ILE A 85 3.27 0.99 5.00
CA ILE A 85 2.69 1.68 3.84
C ILE A 85 1.17 1.61 3.92
N VAL A 86 0.60 0.41 4.06
CA VAL A 86 -0.86 0.22 4.01
C VAL A 86 -1.52 0.82 5.24
N GLY A 87 -1.05 0.48 6.44
CA GLY A 87 -1.60 0.98 7.69
C GLY A 87 -1.44 2.49 7.84
N GLY A 88 -0.28 3.02 7.42
CA GLY A 88 -0.02 4.44 7.43
C GLY A 88 -0.90 5.23 6.46
N SER A 89 -1.12 4.71 5.23
CA SER A 89 -2.06 5.33 4.28
C SER A 89 -3.49 5.32 4.81
N LEU A 90 -3.93 4.23 5.44
CA LEU A 90 -5.25 4.15 6.06
C LEU A 90 -5.41 5.19 7.18
N ALA A 91 -4.40 5.34 8.04
CA ALA A 91 -4.41 6.35 9.08
C ALA A 91 -4.46 7.78 8.50
N LEU A 92 -3.70 8.03 7.42
CA LEU A 92 -3.69 9.34 6.75
C LEU A 92 -5.06 9.72 6.16
N ILE A 93 -5.76 8.73 5.60
CA ILE A 93 -7.10 8.91 5.01
C ILE A 93 -8.16 9.05 6.09
N ALA A 94 -8.09 8.28 7.18
CA ALA A 94 -9.06 8.31 8.26
C ALA A 94 -8.91 9.57 9.15
N TRP A 95 -7.71 10.14 9.23
CA TRP A 95 -7.42 11.27 10.13
C TRP A 95 -8.36 12.48 9.95
N PRO A 96 -8.62 12.98 8.72
CA PRO A 96 -9.57 14.07 8.51
C PRO A 96 -11.02 13.69 8.84
N GLU A 97 -11.39 12.41 8.69
CA GLU A 97 -12.74 11.92 8.98
C GLU A 97 -12.98 11.87 10.49
N ILE A 98 -12.01 11.35 11.25
CA ILE A 98 -12.02 11.37 12.72
C ILE A 98 -12.08 12.82 13.24
N TYR A 99 -11.28 13.73 12.68
CA TYR A 99 -11.30 15.14 13.11
C TYR A 99 -12.65 15.82 12.87
N ARG A 100 -13.40 15.36 11.86
CA ARG A 100 -14.71 15.92 11.51
C ARG A 100 -15.86 15.06 12.04
N GLU A 101 -15.59 14.01 12.79
CA GLU A 101 -16.61 13.10 13.32
C GLU A 101 -17.72 13.88 14.05
N GLY A 102 -18.98 13.53 13.79
CA GLY A 102 -20.14 14.18 14.42
C GLY A 102 -20.43 15.63 13.97
N THR A 103 -19.65 16.22 13.06
CA THR A 103 -19.87 17.61 12.60
C THR A 103 -20.97 17.78 11.55
N GLN A 104 -21.58 16.68 11.07
CA GLN A 104 -22.68 16.73 10.10
C GLN A 104 -24.03 16.48 10.77
N ALA A 105 -25.07 17.17 10.28
CA ALA A 105 -26.44 16.95 10.73
C ALA A 105 -26.91 15.52 10.42
N ALA A 106 -27.75 14.96 11.31
CA ALA A 106 -28.25 13.58 11.27
C ALA A 106 -28.76 13.05 9.91
N PRO A 107 -29.31 13.87 8.98
CA PRO A 107 -29.69 13.37 7.65
C PRO A 107 -28.50 12.94 6.76
N LYS A 108 -27.27 13.38 7.05
CA LYS A 108 -26.04 12.99 6.33
C LYS A 108 -25.22 12.03 7.20
N ALA A 109 -25.68 10.78 7.23
CA ALA A 109 -25.23 9.73 8.14
C ALA A 109 -23.77 9.26 7.98
N TRP A 110 -23.07 9.65 6.90
CA TRP A 110 -21.71 9.16 6.65
C TRP A 110 -20.75 9.53 7.79
N LEU A 111 -20.83 10.76 8.30
CA LEU A 111 -19.88 11.27 9.30
C LEU A 111 -20.24 10.96 10.76
N GLN A 112 -21.25 10.09 10.97
CA GLN A 112 -21.63 9.58 12.30
C GLN A 112 -21.01 8.21 12.59
N GLN A 113 -20.28 7.62 11.65
CA GLN A 113 -19.54 6.40 11.94
C GLN A 113 -18.42 6.68 12.93
N ASP A 114 -18.19 5.71 13.83
CA ASP A 114 -17.01 5.68 14.68
C ASP A 114 -15.78 5.33 13.81
N TYR A 115 -15.20 6.36 13.20
CA TYR A 115 -14.03 6.24 12.32
C TYR A 115 -12.80 5.77 13.09
N THR A 116 -12.76 6.06 14.38
CA THR A 116 -11.70 5.60 15.27
C THR A 116 -11.75 4.08 15.41
N ALA A 117 -12.91 3.50 15.73
CA ALA A 117 -13.11 2.06 15.82
C ALA A 117 -12.85 1.37 14.46
N ASN A 118 -13.37 1.94 13.37
CA ASN A 118 -13.16 1.40 12.01
C ASN A 118 -11.67 1.41 11.62
N LEU A 119 -10.94 2.47 11.96
CA LEU A 119 -9.49 2.54 11.71
C LEU A 119 -8.76 1.46 12.51
N TYR A 120 -9.08 1.27 13.78
CA TYR A 120 -8.44 0.21 14.59
C TYR A 120 -8.72 -1.19 14.04
N ILE A 121 -9.94 -1.46 13.59
CA ILE A 121 -10.29 -2.73 12.94
C ILE A 121 -9.44 -2.93 11.68
N LEU A 122 -9.35 -1.93 10.81
CA LEU A 122 -8.56 -1.99 9.58
C LEU A 122 -7.06 -2.18 9.87
N LEU A 123 -6.51 -1.47 10.85
CA LEU A 123 -5.12 -1.64 11.30
C LEU A 123 -4.90 -3.06 11.86
N GLY A 124 -5.84 -3.58 12.63
CA GLY A 124 -5.81 -4.95 13.14
C GLY A 124 -5.78 -5.99 12.01
N ILE A 125 -6.57 -5.78 10.95
CA ILE A 125 -6.56 -6.64 9.75
C ILE A 125 -5.20 -6.56 9.05
N VAL A 126 -4.66 -5.36 8.83
CA VAL A 126 -3.35 -5.18 8.17
C VAL A 126 -2.24 -5.87 8.95
N LEU A 127 -2.22 -5.70 10.28
CA LEU A 127 -1.26 -6.38 11.16
C LEU A 127 -1.42 -7.89 11.10
N SER A 128 -2.65 -8.40 11.11
CA SER A 128 -2.95 -9.83 11.04
C SER A 128 -2.49 -10.45 9.72
N VAL A 129 -2.80 -9.82 8.58
CA VAL A 129 -2.38 -10.27 7.25
C VAL A 129 -0.85 -10.25 7.13
N THR A 130 -0.21 -9.20 7.65
CA THR A 130 1.25 -9.06 7.63
C THR A 130 1.92 -10.16 8.45
N LEU A 131 1.43 -10.41 9.67
CA LEU A 131 1.94 -11.43 10.57
C LEU A 131 1.74 -12.83 9.98
N LEU A 132 0.56 -13.12 9.45
CA LEU A 132 0.25 -14.40 8.85
C LEU A 132 1.13 -14.67 7.61
N GLY A 133 1.29 -13.67 6.74
CA GLY A 133 2.18 -13.75 5.57
C GLY A 133 3.64 -14.02 5.95
N TYR A 134 4.13 -13.33 6.98
CA TYR A 134 5.47 -13.57 7.53
C TYR A 134 5.63 -15.00 8.06
N LEU A 135 4.72 -15.46 8.93
CA LEU A 135 4.76 -16.80 9.52
C LEU A 135 4.70 -17.90 8.46
N LEU A 136 3.79 -17.78 7.49
CA LEU A 136 3.66 -18.74 6.39
C LEU A 136 4.93 -18.85 5.56
N THR A 137 5.62 -17.73 5.33
CA THR A 137 6.88 -17.69 4.58
C THR A 137 8.00 -18.39 5.37
N VAL A 138 8.12 -18.12 6.67
CA VAL A 138 9.11 -18.78 7.55
C VAL A 138 8.89 -20.29 7.61
N ILE A 139 7.63 -20.73 7.74
CA ILE A 139 7.29 -22.16 7.78
C ILE A 139 7.59 -22.85 6.45
N ARG A 140 7.30 -22.19 5.32
CA ARG A 140 7.59 -22.73 3.98
C ARG A 140 9.08 -22.91 3.74
N ASP A 141 9.90 -21.94 4.13
CA ASP A 141 11.35 -22.00 3.99
C ASP A 141 11.94 -23.13 4.86
N ALA A 142 11.52 -23.23 6.12
CA ALA A 142 11.98 -24.30 7.02
C ALA A 142 11.64 -25.71 6.49
N ARG A 143 10.49 -25.86 5.81
CA ARG A 143 10.09 -27.11 5.15
C ARG A 143 10.90 -27.38 3.88
N ALA A 144 11.24 -26.34 3.11
CA ALA A 144 12.05 -26.46 1.90
C ALA A 144 13.49 -26.89 2.22
N ASP A 145 14.08 -26.32 3.28
CA ASP A 145 15.44 -26.67 3.73
C ASP A 145 15.52 -28.13 4.21
N ARG A 146 14.54 -28.59 5.00
CA ARG A 146 14.46 -30.01 5.41
C ARG A 146 14.38 -30.97 4.23
N ARG A 147 13.64 -30.62 3.16
CA ARG A 147 13.50 -31.44 1.94
C ARG A 147 14.80 -31.53 1.14
N ARG A 148 15.60 -30.45 1.11
CA ARG A 148 16.90 -30.45 0.41
C ARG A 148 17.91 -31.38 1.10
N GLN A 149 18.00 -31.31 2.43
CA GLN A 149 18.90 -32.17 3.21
C GLN A 149 18.60 -33.67 3.06
N THR A 150 17.31 -34.04 2.99
CA THR A 150 16.91 -35.43 2.76
C THR A 150 17.27 -35.91 1.35
N LYS A 151 17.20 -35.04 0.33
CA LYS A 151 17.57 -35.36 -1.04
C LYS A 151 19.10 -35.49 -1.23
N GLU A 152 19.88 -34.62 -0.60
CA GLU A 152 21.36 -34.66 -0.62
C GLU A 152 21.96 -35.81 0.19
N ARG A 153 21.25 -36.34 1.19
CA ARG A 153 21.70 -37.52 1.95
C ARG A 153 21.45 -38.85 1.23
N SER A 154 20.59 -38.85 0.22
CA SER A 154 20.17 -40.04 -0.53
C SER A 154 21.02 -40.49 -1.75
N PRO A 155 22.12 -39.83 -2.23
CA PRO A 155 22.89 -40.32 -3.37
C PRO A 155 24.00 -41.34 -3.06
N ALA A 156 24.45 -41.50 -1.81
CA ALA A 156 25.70 -42.22 -1.52
C ALA A 156 25.56 -43.71 -1.14
N THR A 157 24.33 -44.22 -0.96
CA THR A 157 24.14 -45.58 -0.38
C THR A 157 23.81 -46.67 -1.39
N LYS A 158 24.03 -46.46 -2.70
CA LYS A 158 23.69 -47.46 -3.74
C LYS A 158 24.87 -48.00 -4.57
N THR A 159 26.12 -47.78 -4.17
CA THR A 159 27.28 -48.32 -4.90
C THR A 159 28.30 -48.99 -3.98
N SER A 160 27.93 -50.12 -3.37
CA SER A 160 28.91 -51.08 -2.86
C SER A 160 28.23 -52.42 -2.54
N SER A 161 27.96 -53.21 -3.56
CA SER A 161 27.76 -54.66 -3.44
C SER A 161 28.10 -55.31 -4.77
N THR A 162 29.39 -55.50 -4.99
CA THR A 162 29.99 -56.49 -5.90
C THR A 162 30.89 -57.37 -5.08
#